data_AF-A0A3D0Q9U1-F1
#
_entry.id   AF-A0A3D0Q9U1-F1
#
_cell.length_a   1.000
_cell.length_b   1.000
_cell.length_c   1.000
_cell.angle_alpha   90.00
_cell.angle_beta   90.00
_cell.angle_gamma   90.00
#
_symmetry.space_group_name_H-M   'P 1'
#
loop_
_entity.id
_entity.type
_entity.pdbx_description
1 polymer ?
#
loop_
_entity_poly.entity_id
_entity_poly.type
_entity_poly.pdbx_seq_one_letter_code
_entity_poly.pdbx_strand_id
1 'polypeptide(L)'
;MNRYNFIRAAGVSLASLLMRDVLFANRHKGPIMNLPDEVTAILGDQLVTLTGRGESWTFKDLVVDLLVQGESIAVEIESPRSSLTAVTLCWKQTGRDNSRILNDHWERTYGDVSWHVPSDSELLPWYFMEHDGRSTIGVGVKTGTASFCYWQVGKERVSLTMDTRSGGSAVQLSGRKLLAAEIVTTKSNPGESPFQTARRFMRTMCDNARMPAQPVYGINDWYFTYGDNSEDLILEHTRMMAPMAEGLSNRPFSVIDAGWFVTSPSLPKESWWGDRLDLPNSKFGDMSRVAERIRKAGMRPGIWTRPLCGSHNDPYSLMLPLVKGRDAQRPVLDPTIPENLERISELFKVYNSWCYDLVKFDFTSFDIFGKWGFEMMRDGAISSS
;
A
#
# COMPACT_ATOMS: atom_id res chain seq x y z
N MET A 1 1.65 8.31 60.55
CA MET A 1 0.85 8.85 59.42
C MET A 1 1.80 9.04 58.23
N ASN A 2 1.84 8.08 57.31
CA ASN A 2 2.92 7.96 56.31
C ASN A 2 2.44 8.52 54.95
N ARG A 3 2.92 9.71 54.57
CA ARG A 3 2.50 10.51 53.40
C ARG A 3 3.42 10.32 52.19
N TYR A 4 3.72 9.10 51.79
CA TYR A 4 4.72 8.86 50.72
C TYR A 4 4.29 7.99 49.53
N ASN A 5 3.01 7.60 49.41
CA ASN A 5 2.55 6.83 48.25
C ASN A 5 1.25 7.39 47.65
N PHE A 6 1.28 8.64 47.19
CA PHE A 6 0.18 9.24 46.42
C PHE A 6 0.63 9.43 44.97
N ILE A 7 0.04 8.62 44.08
CA ILE A 7 0.02 8.70 42.61
C ILE A 7 1.39 8.50 41.92
N ARG A 8 1.72 7.23 41.61
CA ARG A 8 2.44 6.91 40.38
C ARG A 8 1.46 7.08 39.23
N ALA A 9 1.60 8.16 38.46
CA ALA A 9 0.85 8.36 37.23
C ALA A 9 1.10 7.16 36.30
N ALA A 10 0.09 6.31 36.14
CA ALA A 10 0.07 5.35 35.05
C ALA A 10 -0.09 6.16 33.76
N GLY A 11 0.91 6.09 32.89
CA GLY A 11 0.78 6.59 31.53
C GLY A 11 -0.44 5.92 30.90
N VAL A 12 -1.46 6.73 30.65
CA VAL A 12 -2.65 6.31 29.92
C VAL A 12 -2.15 6.00 28.47
N SER A 13 -2.68 4.96 27.84
CA SER A 13 -2.57 4.59 26.42
C SER A 13 -3.27 5.53 25.45
N LEU A 14 -2.80 5.86 24.22
CA LEU A 14 -3.69 6.43 23.17
C LEU A 14 -5.00 5.64 23.13
N ALA A 15 -4.82 4.32 23.17
CA ALA A 15 -5.73 3.31 23.65
C ALA A 15 -6.83 3.86 24.54
N SER A 16 -6.57 4.15 25.81
CA SER A 16 -7.60 4.44 26.83
C SER A 16 -8.53 5.64 26.55
N LEU A 17 -8.21 6.53 25.62
CA LEU A 17 -9.12 7.61 25.20
C LEU A 17 -9.84 7.31 23.88
N LEU A 18 -9.26 6.44 23.05
CA LEU A 18 -9.99 5.79 21.97
C LEU A 18 -10.90 4.68 22.49
N MET A 19 -10.55 4.01 23.60
CA MET A 19 -11.33 2.92 24.19
C MET A 19 -12.54 3.49 24.92
N ARG A 20 -13.65 2.77 24.85
CA ARG A 20 -14.66 2.84 25.91
C ARG A 20 -14.01 2.40 27.23
N ASP A 21 -14.24 3.12 28.32
CA ASP A 21 -13.86 2.70 29.67
C ASP A 21 -14.57 1.36 30.01
N VAL A 22 -13.91 0.22 29.77
CA VAL A 22 -14.46 -1.10 30.10
C VAL A 22 -14.06 -1.47 31.53
N LEU A 23 -14.80 -0.91 32.51
CA LEU A 23 -14.68 -1.27 33.92
C LEU A 23 -15.53 -2.48 34.34
N PHE A 24 -16.15 -3.21 33.41
CA PHE A 24 -16.89 -4.43 33.73
C PHE A 24 -16.46 -5.60 32.84
N ALA A 25 -16.07 -6.69 33.52
CA ALA A 25 -15.77 -7.97 32.93
C ALA A 25 -16.94 -8.47 32.06
N ASN A 26 -16.58 -9.09 30.93
CA ASN A 26 -17.43 -9.78 29.95
C ASN A 26 -18.28 -8.93 29.00
N ARG A 27 -17.96 -9.06 27.69
CA ARG A 27 -18.80 -8.86 26.49
C ARG A 27 -18.91 -7.45 25.89
N HIS A 28 -17.85 -6.92 25.30
CA HIS A 28 -18.00 -6.01 24.16
C HIS A 28 -17.23 -6.52 22.93
N LYS A 29 -18.00 -7.00 21.93
CA LYS A 29 -17.57 -7.28 20.56
C LYS A 29 -17.72 -6.00 19.72
N GLY A 30 -16.99 -4.95 20.10
CA GLY A 30 -17.07 -3.58 19.56
C GLY A 30 -15.67 -3.09 19.14
N PRO A 31 -15.53 -2.08 18.28
CA PRO A 31 -14.22 -1.50 17.98
C PRO A 31 -13.68 -0.83 19.24
N ILE A 32 -12.35 -0.85 19.40
CA ILE A 32 -11.68 -0.21 20.53
C ILE A 32 -11.60 1.31 20.33
N MET A 33 -12.10 1.86 19.23
CA MET A 33 -12.05 3.28 18.90
C MET A 33 -13.41 3.96 19.07
N ASN A 34 -13.43 5.09 19.76
CA ASN A 34 -14.59 5.98 19.86
C ASN A 34 -14.88 6.62 18.49
N LEU A 35 -16.09 7.15 18.32
CA LEU A 35 -16.41 7.99 17.17
C LEU A 35 -15.59 9.30 17.23
N PRO A 36 -15.27 9.92 16.07
CA PRO A 36 -14.49 11.14 16.03
C PRO A 36 -15.21 12.32 16.69
N ASP A 37 -14.44 13.25 17.22
CA ASP A 37 -14.94 14.50 17.81
C ASP A 37 -15.24 15.55 16.74
N GLU A 38 -14.58 15.47 15.60
CA GLU A 38 -14.73 16.40 14.48
C GLU A 38 -14.54 15.65 13.15
N VAL A 39 -15.35 16.03 12.16
CA VAL A 39 -15.21 15.58 10.78
C VAL A 39 -15.12 16.80 9.87
N THR A 40 -14.07 16.86 9.06
CA THR A 40 -13.89 17.88 8.03
C THR A 40 -13.79 17.23 6.66
N ALA A 41 -14.01 17.99 5.61
CA ALA A 41 -13.87 17.55 4.24
C ALA A 41 -13.30 18.65 3.36
N ILE A 42 -12.65 18.27 2.27
CA ILE A 42 -12.22 19.17 1.22
C ILE A 42 -13.14 18.95 0.01
N LEU A 43 -13.97 19.94 -0.31
CA LEU A 43 -14.84 19.95 -1.48
C LEU A 43 -14.23 20.86 -2.55
N GLY A 44 -13.70 20.29 -3.63
CA GLY A 44 -12.79 20.99 -4.54
C GLY A 44 -11.53 21.44 -3.79
N ASP A 45 -11.40 22.74 -3.57
CA ASP A 45 -10.32 23.37 -2.80
C ASP A 45 -10.80 23.96 -1.45
N GLN A 46 -12.08 23.78 -1.11
CA GLN A 46 -12.68 24.36 0.08
C GLN A 46 -12.69 23.37 1.25
N LEU A 47 -12.03 23.72 2.35
CA LEU A 47 -12.18 23.03 3.64
C LEU A 47 -13.54 23.38 4.27
N VAL A 48 -14.28 22.35 4.67
CA VAL A 48 -15.58 22.47 5.36
C VAL A 48 -15.62 21.58 6.59
N THR A 49 -16.34 22.00 7.62
CA THR A 49 -16.62 21.19 8.82
C THR A 49 -18.03 20.64 8.73
N LEU A 50 -18.18 19.34 9.00
CA LEU A 50 -19.48 18.66 8.98
C LEU A 50 -20.15 18.75 10.35
N THR A 51 -21.48 18.74 10.34
CA THR A 51 -22.28 18.66 11.56
C THR A 51 -22.63 17.22 11.86
N GLY A 52 -22.18 16.72 13.01
CA GLY A 52 -22.40 15.34 13.46
C GLY A 52 -23.71 15.15 14.22
N ARG A 53 -24.36 14.01 13.98
CA ARG A 53 -25.49 13.50 14.78
C ARG A 53 -25.33 11.99 14.97
N GLY A 54 -24.65 11.61 16.04
CA GLY A 54 -24.33 10.20 16.31
C GLY A 54 -23.28 9.67 15.32
N GLU A 55 -23.66 8.67 14.53
CA GLU A 55 -22.78 8.02 13.55
C GLU A 55 -22.76 8.72 12.18
N SER A 56 -23.61 9.72 11.95
CA SER A 56 -23.71 10.41 10.66
C SER A 56 -23.28 11.87 10.74
N TRP A 57 -22.49 12.31 9.78
CA TRP A 57 -21.94 13.67 9.66
C TRP A 57 -22.34 14.26 8.32
N THR A 58 -22.80 15.51 8.31
CA THR A 58 -23.37 16.10 7.08
C THR A 58 -22.89 17.52 6.82
N PHE A 59 -22.74 17.86 5.54
CA PHE A 59 -22.58 19.23 5.06
C PHE A 59 -23.16 19.36 3.64
N LYS A 60 -24.23 20.14 3.47
CA LYS A 60 -24.98 20.24 2.21
C LYS A 60 -25.42 18.85 1.71
N ASP A 61 -24.86 18.38 0.60
CA ASP A 61 -25.12 17.07 0.00
C ASP A 61 -24.07 16.01 0.36
N LEU A 62 -22.98 16.38 1.05
CA LEU A 62 -22.01 15.44 1.59
C LEU A 62 -22.57 14.78 2.85
N VAL A 63 -22.55 13.46 2.88
CA VAL A 63 -22.86 12.62 4.04
C VAL A 63 -21.70 11.67 4.29
N VAL A 64 -21.25 11.59 5.53
CA VAL A 64 -20.22 10.66 6.02
C VAL A 64 -20.84 9.85 7.14
N ASP A 65 -21.08 8.57 6.88
CA ASP A 65 -21.63 7.62 7.84
C ASP A 65 -20.51 6.74 8.42
N LEU A 66 -20.54 6.56 9.74
CA LEU A 66 -19.60 5.76 10.52
C LEU A 66 -20.31 4.52 11.05
N LEU A 67 -20.28 3.44 10.28
CA LEU A 67 -21.00 2.22 10.60
C LEU A 67 -20.15 1.32 11.50
N VAL A 68 -20.56 1.17 12.76
CA VAL A 68 -19.89 0.27 13.71
C VAL A 68 -20.25 -1.18 13.41
N GLN A 69 -19.27 -1.97 12.98
CA GLN A 69 -19.42 -3.36 12.54
C GLN A 69 -18.53 -4.30 13.35
N GLY A 70 -19.03 -4.80 14.49
CA GLY A 70 -18.23 -5.66 15.34
C GLY A 70 -17.00 -4.91 15.85
N GLU A 71 -15.79 -5.31 15.46
CA GLU A 71 -14.54 -4.66 15.87
C GLU A 71 -14.01 -3.59 14.89
N SER A 72 -14.76 -3.28 13.82
CA SER A 72 -14.38 -2.27 12.83
C SER A 72 -15.40 -1.14 12.71
N ILE A 73 -14.96 -0.01 12.13
CA ILE A 73 -15.82 1.13 11.77
C ILE A 73 -15.68 1.35 10.27
N ALA A 74 -16.72 1.06 9.52
CA ALA A 74 -16.78 1.37 8.09
C ALA A 74 -17.15 2.85 7.89
N VAL A 75 -16.40 3.54 7.05
CA VAL A 75 -16.64 4.94 6.68
C VAL A 75 -17.23 4.97 5.29
N GLU A 76 -18.52 5.24 5.21
CA GLU A 76 -19.25 5.35 3.94
C GLU A 76 -19.50 6.82 3.61
N ILE A 77 -19.23 7.21 2.36
CA ILE A 77 -19.34 8.59 1.91
C ILE A 77 -20.29 8.69 0.73
N GLU A 78 -21.22 9.63 0.80
CA GLU A 78 -22.06 10.06 -0.32
C GLU A 78 -21.80 11.54 -0.60
N SER A 79 -21.61 11.89 -1.87
CA SER A 79 -21.44 13.28 -2.31
C SER A 79 -22.02 13.44 -3.71
N PRO A 80 -23.36 13.57 -3.84
CA PRO A 80 -24.02 13.47 -5.13
C PRO A 80 -23.72 14.59 -6.12
N ARG A 81 -23.41 15.79 -5.64
CA ARG A 81 -23.17 16.97 -6.47
C ARG A 81 -21.82 17.60 -6.18
N SER A 82 -21.38 17.59 -4.94
CA SER A 82 -20.10 18.16 -4.54
C SER A 82 -18.94 17.28 -5.00
N SER A 83 -17.92 17.89 -5.61
CA SER A 83 -16.67 17.21 -5.95
C SER A 83 -15.83 17.03 -4.69
N LEU A 84 -15.61 15.78 -4.26
CA LEU A 84 -14.93 15.46 -3.01
C LEU A 84 -13.44 15.13 -3.23
N THR A 85 -12.59 15.84 -2.51
CA THR A 85 -11.13 15.64 -2.53
C THR A 85 -10.69 14.72 -1.39
N ALA A 86 -11.13 15.00 -0.16
CA ALA A 86 -10.77 14.23 1.01
C ALA A 86 -11.78 14.41 2.14
N VAL A 87 -11.82 13.44 3.07
CA VAL A 87 -12.48 13.56 4.38
C VAL A 87 -11.45 13.30 5.46
N THR A 88 -11.49 14.06 6.56
CA THR A 88 -10.64 13.87 7.73
C THR A 88 -11.49 13.66 8.97
N LEU A 89 -11.28 12.53 9.63
CA LEU A 89 -11.83 12.23 10.96
C LEU A 89 -10.79 12.64 12.00
N CYS A 90 -11.21 13.33 13.07
CA CYS A 90 -10.31 13.83 14.10
C CYS A 90 -10.82 13.43 15.50
N TRP A 91 -9.90 12.89 16.30
CA TRP A 91 -10.11 12.54 17.69
C TRP A 91 -9.24 13.43 18.56
N LYS A 92 -9.85 14.11 19.53
CA LYS A 92 -9.15 14.88 20.56
C LYS A 92 -8.60 13.92 21.60
N GLN A 93 -7.39 14.19 22.04
CA GLN A 93 -6.76 13.43 23.11
C GLN A 93 -5.98 14.35 24.04
N THR A 94 -5.77 13.87 25.26
CA THR A 94 -4.83 14.50 26.17
C THR A 94 -3.42 14.04 25.83
N GLY A 95 -2.49 14.99 25.68
CA GLY A 95 -1.09 14.74 25.37
C GLY A 95 -0.42 13.71 26.27
N ARG A 96 0.53 12.97 25.69
CA ARG A 96 1.35 11.99 26.41
C ARG A 96 2.82 12.28 26.26
N ASP A 97 3.50 12.09 27.36
CA ASP A 97 4.95 11.96 27.39
C ASP A 97 5.27 10.47 27.36
N ASN A 98 6.09 10.05 26.39
CA ASN A 98 6.83 8.77 26.31
C ASN A 98 6.28 7.60 25.46
N SER A 99 5.20 7.74 24.69
CA SER A 99 4.87 6.70 23.68
C SER A 99 5.72 6.88 22.41
N ARG A 100 6.02 5.76 21.74
CA ARG A 100 6.68 5.74 20.43
C ARG A 100 5.76 5.15 19.39
N ILE A 101 5.81 5.67 18.18
CA ILE A 101 5.10 5.14 17.03
C ILE A 101 6.07 4.47 16.05
N LEU A 102 5.59 3.42 15.38
CA LEU A 102 6.22 2.80 14.23
C LEU A 102 5.50 3.29 12.96
N ASN A 103 6.26 3.89 12.04
CA ASN A 103 5.77 4.40 10.76
C ASN A 103 5.79 3.36 9.64
N ASP A 104 5.22 3.74 8.49
CA ASP A 104 5.26 3.00 7.22
C ASP A 104 5.25 3.99 6.04
N HIS A 105 5.19 3.48 4.80
CA HIS A 105 5.10 4.26 3.56
C HIS A 105 3.99 3.70 2.65
N TRP A 106 3.51 4.51 1.69
CA TRP A 106 2.53 4.04 0.70
C TRP A 106 3.12 3.04 -0.31
N GLU A 107 4.40 3.19 -0.66
CA GLU A 107 5.06 2.38 -1.69
C GLU A 107 6.03 1.35 -1.10
N ARG A 108 7.04 1.82 -0.34
CA ARG A 108 8.08 1.00 0.30
C ARG A 108 8.78 1.80 1.38
N THR A 109 9.46 1.12 2.31
CA THR A 109 9.95 1.70 3.57
C THR A 109 11.24 2.52 3.47
N TYR A 110 11.89 2.63 2.31
CA TYR A 110 13.16 3.35 2.05
C TYR A 110 14.30 3.19 3.09
N GLY A 111 14.21 2.19 3.98
CA GLY A 111 15.15 1.98 5.08
C GLY A 111 14.98 2.92 6.29
N ASP A 112 13.88 3.67 6.40
CA ASP A 112 13.69 4.70 7.45
C ASP A 112 12.59 4.36 8.48
N VAL A 113 11.97 3.18 8.38
CA VAL A 113 10.97 2.72 9.34
C VAL A 113 11.59 2.52 10.73
N SER A 114 11.04 3.18 11.74
CA SER A 114 11.60 3.20 13.10
C SER A 114 10.60 3.53 14.19
N TRP A 115 10.92 3.16 15.44
CA TRP A 115 10.16 3.57 16.62
C TRP A 115 10.61 4.94 17.14
N HIS A 116 9.76 5.96 17.00
CA HIS A 116 10.13 7.34 17.33
C HIS A 116 8.96 8.12 17.95
N VAL A 117 9.23 9.35 18.39
CA VAL A 117 8.21 10.21 19.03
C VAL A 117 7.25 10.71 17.95
N PRO A 118 5.92 10.68 18.17
CA PRO A 118 4.96 11.18 17.20
C PRO A 118 5.17 12.65 16.83
N SER A 119 4.87 12.98 15.58
CA SER A 119 4.85 14.36 15.07
C SER A 119 3.53 14.66 14.37
N ASP A 120 2.91 15.79 14.71
CA ASP A 120 1.71 16.30 14.05
C ASP A 120 1.91 16.48 12.52
N SER A 121 3.16 16.65 12.07
CA SER A 121 3.49 16.83 10.65
C SER A 121 3.76 15.53 9.89
N GLU A 122 3.90 14.41 10.60
CA GLU A 122 4.21 13.12 9.98
C GLU A 122 2.93 12.47 9.45
N LEU A 123 2.98 12.02 8.20
CA LEU A 123 1.93 11.19 7.62
C LEU A 123 2.27 9.73 7.89
N LEU A 124 1.29 8.94 8.31
CA LEU A 124 1.45 7.52 8.63
C LEU A 124 0.51 6.72 7.73
N PRO A 125 0.97 6.29 6.54
CA PRO A 125 0.16 5.56 5.56
C PRO A 125 -0.46 4.29 6.13
N TRP A 126 -1.75 4.10 5.86
CA TRP A 126 -2.55 2.91 6.20
C TRP A 126 -2.74 2.62 7.71
N TYR A 127 -1.67 2.62 8.50
CA TYR A 127 -1.67 2.30 9.92
C TYR A 127 -0.49 2.92 10.65
N PHE A 128 -0.53 2.84 11.97
CA PHE A 128 0.64 2.98 12.82
C PHE A 128 0.55 1.99 13.99
N MET A 129 1.71 1.64 14.56
CA MET A 129 1.77 0.92 15.83
C MET A 129 2.26 1.89 16.90
N GLU A 130 1.64 1.90 18.08
CA GLU A 130 2.11 2.66 19.23
C GLU A 130 2.60 1.72 20.32
N HIS A 131 3.70 2.08 20.98
CA HIS A 131 4.22 1.36 22.13
C HIS A 131 4.62 2.33 23.26
N ASP A 132 4.12 2.07 24.46
CA ASP A 132 4.36 2.87 25.67
C ASP A 132 5.38 2.23 26.64
N GLY A 133 6.09 1.18 26.20
CA GLY A 133 7.00 0.39 27.02
C GLY A 133 6.34 -0.75 27.80
N ARG A 134 5.00 -0.84 27.78
CA ARG A 134 4.24 -1.91 28.46
C ARG A 134 3.25 -2.61 27.54
N SER A 135 2.58 -1.84 26.68
CA SER A 135 1.55 -2.31 25.78
C SER A 135 1.77 -1.78 24.38
N THR A 136 1.27 -2.52 23.38
CA THR A 136 1.30 -2.11 21.98
C THR A 136 -0.12 -2.00 21.45
N ILE A 137 -0.40 -0.94 20.71
CA ILE A 137 -1.67 -0.70 20.04
C ILE A 137 -1.40 -0.62 18.55
N GLY A 138 -2.28 -1.18 17.75
CA GLY A 138 -2.32 -0.93 16.30
C GLY A 138 -3.60 -0.21 15.95
N VAL A 139 -3.50 0.82 15.12
CA VAL A 139 -4.63 1.56 14.55
C VAL A 139 -4.37 1.67 13.06
N GLY A 140 -5.38 1.38 12.24
CA GLY A 140 -5.21 1.31 10.80
C GLY A 140 -6.51 1.13 10.05
N VAL A 141 -6.41 1.04 8.74
CA VAL A 141 -7.53 0.76 7.85
C VAL A 141 -7.32 -0.57 7.12
N LYS A 142 -8.41 -1.29 6.83
CA LYS A 142 -8.33 -2.49 6.02
C LYS A 142 -7.96 -2.19 4.56
N THR A 143 -7.30 -3.14 3.90
CA THR A 143 -7.05 -3.13 2.46
C THR A 143 -8.35 -3.29 1.67
N GLY A 144 -8.42 -2.73 0.46
CA GLY A 144 -9.53 -2.93 -0.47
C GLY A 144 -10.62 -1.87 -0.41
N THR A 145 -10.42 -0.80 0.37
CA THR A 145 -11.30 0.38 0.37
C THR A 145 -10.96 1.33 -0.77
N ALA A 146 -11.85 2.27 -1.05
CA ALA A 146 -11.81 3.11 -2.24
C ALA A 146 -11.20 4.50 -1.98
N SER A 147 -10.22 4.59 -1.08
CA SER A 147 -9.46 5.81 -0.81
C SER A 147 -8.03 5.49 -0.36
N PHE A 148 -7.12 6.45 -0.53
CA PHE A 148 -5.80 6.39 0.09
C PHE A 148 -5.86 7.01 1.48
N CYS A 149 -5.43 6.25 2.48
CA CYS A 149 -5.55 6.66 3.88
C CYS A 149 -4.18 6.97 4.49
N TYR A 150 -4.14 7.99 5.34
CA TYR A 150 -3.03 8.22 6.25
C TYR A 150 -3.50 8.75 7.59
N TRP A 151 -2.73 8.41 8.62
CA TRP A 151 -2.91 8.91 9.97
C TRP A 151 -1.94 10.06 10.24
N GLN A 152 -2.34 10.97 11.12
CA GLN A 152 -1.41 11.88 11.79
C GLN A 152 -1.63 11.74 13.29
N VAL A 153 -0.55 11.47 14.01
CA VAL A 153 -0.59 11.26 15.46
C VAL A 153 0.16 12.41 16.11
N GLY A 154 -0.60 13.36 16.62
CA GLY A 154 -0.06 14.52 17.32
C GLY A 154 -0.18 14.41 18.83
N LYS A 155 0.23 15.46 19.54
CA LYS A 155 0.08 15.48 21.02
C LYS A 155 -1.39 15.58 21.43
N GLU A 156 -2.15 16.46 20.81
CA GLU A 156 -3.53 16.77 21.24
C GLU A 156 -4.60 16.11 20.37
N ARG A 157 -4.20 15.52 19.24
CA ARG A 157 -5.13 14.94 18.28
C ARG A 157 -4.55 13.73 17.56
N VAL A 158 -5.43 12.83 17.17
CA VAL A 158 -5.18 11.84 16.12
C VAL A 158 -6.15 12.12 14.99
N SER A 159 -5.70 12.05 13.76
CA SER A 159 -6.57 12.19 12.59
C SER A 159 -6.33 11.10 11.56
N LEU A 160 -7.40 10.70 10.89
CA LEU A 160 -7.38 9.86 9.70
C LEU A 160 -7.88 10.70 8.53
N THR A 161 -7.03 10.89 7.52
CA THR A 161 -7.46 11.48 6.25
C THR A 161 -7.64 10.38 5.21
N MET A 162 -8.79 10.40 4.55
CA MET A 162 -9.13 9.56 3.41
C MET A 162 -9.11 10.43 2.16
N ASP A 163 -8.07 10.30 1.35
CA ASP A 163 -7.94 10.97 0.06
C ASP A 163 -8.74 10.19 -0.98
N THR A 164 -9.80 10.82 -1.48
CA THR A 164 -10.73 10.20 -2.42
C THR A 164 -10.42 10.54 -3.85
N ARG A 165 -9.35 11.30 -4.16
CA ARG A 165 -9.07 11.73 -5.53
C ARG A 165 -8.83 10.53 -6.46
N SER A 166 -9.23 10.71 -7.70
CA SER A 166 -8.95 9.78 -8.80
C SER A 166 -8.15 10.51 -9.88
N GLY A 167 -6.94 10.04 -10.19
CA GLY A 167 -6.05 10.69 -11.15
C GLY A 167 -5.71 12.15 -10.79
N GLY A 168 -5.65 12.47 -9.48
CA GLY A 168 -5.39 13.82 -8.97
C GLY A 168 -6.62 14.73 -8.90
N SER A 169 -7.77 14.31 -9.42
CA SER A 169 -9.01 15.10 -9.43
C SER A 169 -9.96 14.69 -8.31
N ALA A 170 -10.72 15.66 -7.79
CA ALA A 170 -11.81 15.40 -6.85
C ALA A 170 -12.86 14.47 -7.47
N VAL A 171 -13.35 13.49 -6.71
CA VAL A 171 -14.33 12.52 -7.21
C VAL A 171 -15.75 13.06 -7.19
N GLN A 172 -16.52 12.63 -8.18
CA GLN A 172 -17.95 12.88 -8.28
C GLN A 172 -18.69 11.57 -8.10
N LEU A 173 -19.35 11.42 -6.94
CA LEU A 173 -19.98 10.15 -6.57
C LEU A 173 -21.37 10.01 -7.20
N SER A 174 -22.06 11.11 -7.48
CA SER A 174 -23.45 11.08 -7.97
C SER A 174 -24.31 10.24 -7.00
N GLY A 175 -25.11 9.29 -7.48
CA GLY A 175 -25.89 8.41 -6.60
C GLY A 175 -25.10 7.28 -5.93
N ARG A 176 -23.76 7.24 -6.06
CA ARG A 176 -22.94 6.14 -5.51
C ARG A 176 -22.51 6.47 -4.09
N LYS A 177 -22.35 5.41 -3.32
CA LYS A 177 -21.76 5.42 -1.98
C LYS A 177 -20.35 4.81 -2.04
N LEU A 178 -19.39 5.51 -1.45
CA LEU A 178 -17.98 5.14 -1.43
C LEU A 178 -17.62 4.56 -0.07
N LEU A 179 -17.17 3.30 -0.01
CA LEU A 179 -16.52 2.76 1.19
C LEU A 179 -15.08 3.31 1.23
N ALA A 180 -14.88 4.41 1.94
CA ALA A 180 -13.62 5.13 1.95
C ALA A 180 -12.57 4.43 2.82
N ALA A 181 -12.97 3.98 4.01
CA ALA A 181 -12.10 3.27 4.94
C ALA A 181 -12.89 2.25 5.75
N GLU A 182 -12.20 1.23 6.25
CA GLU A 182 -12.71 0.38 7.32
C GLU A 182 -11.66 0.37 8.42
N ILE A 183 -11.92 1.13 9.48
CA ILE A 183 -10.99 1.37 10.57
C ILE A 183 -11.00 0.15 11.48
N VAL A 184 -9.81 -0.36 11.79
CA VAL A 184 -9.60 -1.48 12.70
C VAL A 184 -8.55 -1.11 13.75
N THR A 185 -8.68 -1.75 14.90
CA THR A 185 -7.76 -1.53 16.03
C THR A 185 -7.37 -2.84 16.66
N THR A 186 -6.23 -2.85 17.35
CA THR A 186 -5.82 -3.96 18.20
C THR A 186 -5.10 -3.46 19.44
N LYS A 187 -5.13 -4.25 20.50
CA LYS A 187 -4.27 -4.10 21.68
C LYS A 187 -3.47 -5.37 21.90
N SER A 188 -2.23 -5.23 22.34
CA SER A 188 -1.38 -6.33 22.76
C SER A 188 -2.01 -7.10 23.92
N ASN A 189 -1.95 -8.43 23.87
CA ASN A 189 -2.25 -9.27 25.02
C ASN A 189 -1.14 -9.12 26.10
N PRO A 190 -1.42 -9.47 27.37
CA PRO A 190 -0.39 -9.49 28.41
C PRO A 190 0.83 -10.32 27.98
N GLY A 191 2.01 -9.70 27.98
CA GLY A 191 3.28 -10.35 27.59
C GLY A 191 3.51 -10.50 26.07
N GLU A 192 2.59 -10.04 25.22
CA GLU A 192 2.77 -10.04 23.77
C GLU A 192 3.78 -8.96 23.36
N SER A 193 4.77 -9.31 22.54
CA SER A 193 5.74 -8.33 22.04
C SER A 193 5.12 -7.39 21.00
N PRO A 194 5.72 -6.22 20.73
CA PRO A 194 5.27 -5.34 19.65
C PRO A 194 5.23 -6.05 18.29
N PHE A 195 6.21 -6.91 18.00
CA PHE A 195 6.27 -7.69 16.75
C PHE A 195 5.12 -8.71 16.64
N GLN A 196 4.81 -9.44 17.72
CA GLN A 196 3.69 -10.38 17.73
C GLN A 196 2.36 -9.66 17.53
N THR A 197 2.18 -8.52 18.22
CA THR A 197 0.99 -7.67 18.09
C THR A 197 0.84 -7.14 16.66
N ALA A 198 1.91 -6.61 16.07
CA ALA A 198 1.90 -6.12 14.69
C ALA A 198 1.55 -7.24 13.69
N ARG A 199 2.16 -8.42 13.81
CA ARG A 199 1.86 -9.57 12.93
C ARG A 199 0.40 -10.03 13.04
N ARG A 200 -0.21 -9.94 14.22
CA ARG A 200 -1.64 -10.20 14.39
C ARG A 200 -2.48 -9.10 13.72
N PHE A 201 -2.08 -7.85 13.89
CA PHE A 201 -2.78 -6.70 13.32
C PHE A 201 -2.79 -6.69 11.79
N MET A 202 -1.66 -7.02 11.14
CA MET A 202 -1.59 -7.08 9.67
C MET A 202 -2.61 -8.07 9.09
N ARG A 203 -2.93 -9.16 9.81
CA ARG A 203 -3.98 -10.09 9.38
C ARG A 203 -5.38 -9.50 9.50
N THR A 204 -5.64 -8.72 10.54
CA THR A 204 -6.91 -8.00 10.72
C THR A 204 -7.11 -6.95 9.61
N MET A 205 -6.04 -6.32 9.14
CA MET A 205 -6.12 -5.32 8.07
C MET A 205 -6.28 -5.90 6.66
N CYS A 206 -6.09 -7.21 6.45
CA CYS A 206 -6.14 -7.82 5.12
C CYS A 206 -6.95 -9.11 5.11
N ASP A 207 -8.27 -8.99 4.90
CA ASP A 207 -9.20 -10.12 4.89
C ASP A 207 -8.91 -11.14 3.78
N ASN A 208 -8.35 -10.68 2.65
CA ASN A 208 -8.10 -11.48 1.44
C ASN A 208 -6.62 -11.56 1.08
N ALA A 209 -5.77 -11.85 2.07
CA ALA A 209 -4.32 -11.95 1.86
C ALA A 209 -3.96 -13.05 0.83
N ARG A 210 -3.25 -12.67 -0.23
CA ARG A 210 -2.71 -13.60 -1.23
C ARG A 210 -1.30 -14.02 -0.84
N MET A 211 -1.19 -15.11 -0.09
CA MET A 211 0.09 -15.63 0.38
C MET A 211 0.65 -16.70 -0.57
N PRO A 212 1.97 -16.74 -0.81
CA PRO A 212 2.58 -17.84 -1.55
C PRO A 212 2.49 -19.14 -0.74
N ALA A 213 2.37 -20.28 -1.43
CA ALA A 213 2.30 -21.59 -0.79
C ALA A 213 3.59 -22.00 -0.06
N GLN A 214 4.72 -21.40 -0.43
CA GLN A 214 6.05 -21.64 0.12
C GLN A 214 6.84 -20.31 0.15
N PRO A 215 7.89 -20.19 0.98
CA PRO A 215 8.76 -19.00 0.97
C PRO A 215 9.31 -18.70 -0.42
N VAL A 216 9.26 -17.43 -0.84
CA VAL A 216 9.82 -16.96 -2.10
C VAL A 216 11.24 -16.47 -1.85
N TYR A 217 12.22 -17.11 -2.48
CA TYR A 217 13.64 -16.77 -2.34
C TYR A 217 14.40 -17.20 -3.60
N GLY A 218 15.56 -16.58 -3.84
CA GLY A 218 16.35 -16.88 -5.02
C GLY A 218 17.26 -15.72 -5.43
N ILE A 219 17.59 -15.67 -6.72
CA ILE A 219 18.41 -14.63 -7.32
C ILE A 219 17.60 -13.79 -8.31
N ASN A 220 18.03 -12.57 -8.51
CA ASN A 220 17.46 -11.62 -9.45
C ASN A 220 18.63 -10.87 -10.11
N ASP A 221 18.65 -10.82 -11.45
CA ASP A 221 19.81 -10.30 -12.16
C ASP A 221 19.94 -8.78 -12.14
N TRP A 222 18.88 -8.05 -11.81
CA TRP A 222 18.92 -6.58 -11.68
C TRP A 222 20.05 -6.09 -10.78
N TYR A 223 20.35 -6.84 -9.71
CA TYR A 223 21.35 -6.47 -8.72
C TYR A 223 22.80 -6.55 -9.23
N PHE A 224 23.04 -7.02 -10.45
CA PHE A 224 24.37 -7.06 -11.05
C PHE A 224 24.42 -6.74 -12.55
N THR A 225 23.33 -6.86 -13.31
CA THR A 225 23.28 -6.56 -14.75
C THR A 225 22.67 -5.21 -15.10
N TYR A 226 21.77 -4.69 -14.27
CA TYR A 226 20.94 -3.51 -14.57
C TYR A 226 20.28 -3.55 -15.96
N GLY A 227 19.90 -4.76 -16.39
CA GLY A 227 19.19 -5.03 -17.64
C GLY A 227 20.07 -5.24 -18.88
N ASP A 228 21.40 -5.22 -18.72
CA ASP A 228 22.31 -5.80 -19.69
C ASP A 228 22.45 -7.32 -19.47
N ASN A 229 21.34 -8.02 -19.71
CA ASN A 229 21.20 -9.46 -19.47
C ASN A 229 21.02 -10.28 -20.77
N SER A 230 21.27 -11.58 -20.68
CA SER A 230 21.10 -12.54 -21.76
C SER A 230 20.77 -13.93 -21.20
N GLU A 231 20.25 -14.82 -22.04
CA GLU A 231 20.00 -16.22 -21.63
C GLU A 231 21.26 -16.88 -21.05
N ASP A 232 22.43 -16.67 -21.66
CA ASP A 232 23.68 -17.31 -21.23
C ASP A 232 24.11 -16.81 -19.84
N LEU A 233 24.03 -15.50 -19.61
CA LEU A 233 24.38 -14.90 -18.31
C LEU A 233 23.44 -15.37 -17.20
N ILE A 234 22.13 -15.41 -17.48
CA ILE A 234 21.12 -15.93 -16.53
C ILE A 234 21.45 -17.38 -16.16
N LEU A 235 21.78 -18.22 -17.13
CA LEU A 235 22.05 -19.63 -16.88
C LEU A 235 23.39 -19.90 -16.20
N GLU A 236 24.41 -19.10 -16.49
CA GLU A 236 25.68 -19.12 -15.74
C GLU A 236 25.42 -18.88 -14.25
N HIS A 237 24.71 -17.81 -13.92
CA HIS A 237 24.40 -17.45 -12.53
C HIS A 237 23.46 -18.47 -11.87
N THR A 238 22.48 -18.98 -12.62
CA THR A 238 21.60 -20.06 -12.15
C THR A 238 22.40 -21.29 -11.75
N ARG A 239 23.34 -21.74 -12.59
CA ARG A 239 24.19 -22.92 -12.29
C ARG A 239 25.15 -22.67 -11.14
N MET A 240 25.64 -21.44 -10.99
CA MET A 240 26.51 -21.05 -9.88
C MET A 240 25.76 -21.13 -8.53
N MET A 241 24.49 -20.73 -8.51
CA MET A 241 23.72 -20.55 -7.28
C MET A 241 22.86 -21.77 -6.91
N ALA A 242 22.43 -22.57 -7.88
CA ALA A 242 21.60 -23.74 -7.64
C ALA A 242 22.17 -24.77 -6.63
N PRO A 243 23.48 -25.05 -6.58
CA PRO A 243 24.06 -25.95 -5.59
C PRO A 243 23.87 -25.50 -4.15
N MET A 244 23.76 -24.18 -3.90
CA MET A 244 23.55 -23.65 -2.54
C MET A 244 22.21 -24.06 -1.91
N ALA A 245 21.27 -24.55 -2.72
CA ALA A 245 19.95 -25.00 -2.29
C ALA A 245 19.78 -26.53 -2.40
N GLU A 246 20.85 -27.29 -2.66
CA GLU A 246 20.78 -28.76 -2.75
C GLU A 246 20.13 -29.40 -1.52
N GLY A 247 19.31 -30.44 -1.75
CA GLY A 247 18.52 -31.08 -0.69
C GLY A 247 17.22 -30.36 -0.31
N LEU A 248 17.00 -29.10 -0.73
CA LEU A 248 15.75 -28.40 -0.49
C LEU A 248 14.67 -28.80 -1.51
N SER A 249 13.47 -29.09 -1.01
CA SER A 249 12.29 -29.39 -1.84
C SER A 249 11.70 -28.14 -2.51
N ASN A 250 11.59 -27.04 -1.77
CA ASN A 250 11.29 -25.72 -2.34
C ASN A 250 12.56 -25.19 -3.00
N ARG A 251 12.67 -25.28 -4.32
CA ARG A 251 13.84 -24.77 -5.05
C ARG A 251 13.78 -23.25 -5.19
N PRO A 252 14.92 -22.53 -5.15
CA PRO A 252 14.96 -21.07 -5.29
C PRO A 252 14.55 -20.63 -6.70
N PHE A 253 14.14 -19.37 -6.84
CA PHE A 253 13.88 -18.76 -8.14
C PHE A 253 15.16 -18.19 -8.78
N SER A 254 15.25 -18.28 -10.10
CA SER A 254 16.15 -17.48 -10.92
C SER A 254 15.30 -16.50 -11.72
N VAL A 255 15.30 -15.24 -11.29
CA VAL A 255 14.45 -14.18 -11.84
C VAL A 255 15.21 -13.44 -12.94
N ILE A 256 14.63 -13.43 -14.14
CA ILE A 256 15.03 -12.58 -15.26
C ILE A 256 14.33 -11.23 -15.08
N ASP A 257 15.09 -10.23 -14.69
CA ASP A 257 14.66 -8.86 -14.48
C ASP A 257 14.64 -8.05 -15.80
N ALA A 258 14.31 -6.77 -15.72
CA ALA A 258 14.11 -5.91 -16.89
C ALA A 258 15.23 -6.03 -17.94
N GLY A 259 14.90 -5.92 -19.24
CA GLY A 259 15.88 -6.00 -20.34
C GLY A 259 15.75 -7.23 -21.24
N TRP A 260 14.78 -8.12 -20.98
CA TRP A 260 14.50 -9.33 -21.76
C TRP A 260 13.54 -9.12 -22.95
N PHE A 261 12.81 -8.01 -22.97
CA PHE A 261 11.73 -7.70 -23.91
C PHE A 261 12.18 -6.77 -25.05
N VAL A 262 11.29 -6.53 -26.02
CA VAL A 262 11.47 -5.51 -27.06
C VAL A 262 11.25 -4.11 -26.48
N THR A 263 12.29 -3.27 -26.55
CA THR A 263 12.30 -1.88 -26.07
C THR A 263 11.62 -0.94 -27.05
N SER A 264 11.19 0.23 -26.57
CA SER A 264 10.65 1.27 -27.45
C SER A 264 11.73 1.80 -28.40
N PRO A 265 11.43 2.01 -29.71
CA PRO A 265 12.31 2.71 -30.63
C PRO A 265 12.64 4.14 -30.19
N SER A 266 11.76 4.79 -29.41
CA SER A 266 12.03 6.11 -28.81
C SER A 266 12.97 6.05 -27.60
N LEU A 267 13.09 4.88 -26.97
CA LEU A 267 13.89 4.65 -25.76
C LEU A 267 14.77 3.39 -25.90
N PRO A 268 15.64 3.31 -26.92
CA PRO A 268 16.35 2.07 -27.27
C PRO A 268 17.39 1.62 -26.24
N LYS A 269 17.70 2.46 -25.26
CA LYS A 269 18.67 2.19 -24.18
C LYS A 269 18.01 1.92 -22.83
N GLU A 270 16.68 2.04 -22.72
CA GLU A 270 15.98 1.88 -21.46
C GLU A 270 15.59 0.42 -21.24
N SER A 271 16.35 -0.27 -20.40
CA SER A 271 16.13 -1.68 -20.08
C SER A 271 14.88 -1.93 -19.21
N TRP A 272 14.27 -0.88 -18.66
CA TRP A 272 13.13 -0.94 -17.74
C TRP A 272 11.81 -0.45 -18.35
N TRP A 273 11.79 -0.09 -19.63
CA TRP A 273 10.58 0.33 -20.34
C TRP A 273 10.36 -0.50 -21.61
N GLY A 274 9.35 -1.37 -21.58
CA GLY A 274 9.06 -2.30 -22.67
C GLY A 274 7.98 -1.79 -23.61
N ASP A 275 8.26 -1.82 -24.91
CA ASP A 275 7.24 -1.54 -25.93
C ASP A 275 6.33 -2.76 -26.12
N ARG A 276 6.92 -3.95 -26.05
CA ARG A 276 6.23 -5.24 -26.14
C ARG A 276 6.73 -6.17 -25.05
N LEU A 277 5.99 -6.20 -23.94
CA LEU A 277 6.23 -7.09 -22.80
C LEU A 277 5.69 -8.51 -23.01
N ASP A 278 5.20 -8.83 -24.20
CA ASP A 278 4.80 -10.15 -24.66
C ASP A 278 5.81 -10.75 -25.65
N LEU A 279 6.85 -9.99 -26.05
CA LEU A 279 7.83 -10.41 -27.03
C LEU A 279 9.26 -10.29 -26.47
N PRO A 280 10.00 -11.40 -26.39
CA PRO A 280 11.40 -11.38 -25.98
C PRO A 280 12.28 -10.78 -27.09
N ASN A 281 13.38 -10.14 -26.70
CA ASN A 281 14.40 -9.68 -27.64
C ASN A 281 15.34 -10.83 -28.07
N SER A 282 16.26 -10.51 -28.97
CA SER A 282 17.21 -11.46 -29.55
C SER A 282 18.17 -12.11 -28.54
N LYS A 283 18.34 -11.53 -27.35
CA LYS A 283 19.22 -12.06 -26.29
C LYS A 283 18.61 -13.26 -25.54
N PHE A 284 17.30 -13.48 -25.69
CA PHE A 284 16.57 -14.55 -25.00
C PHE A 284 15.90 -15.55 -25.96
N GLY A 285 15.34 -15.06 -27.07
CA GLY A 285 14.66 -15.93 -28.05
C GLY A 285 13.46 -16.65 -27.43
N ASP A 286 13.43 -17.99 -27.49
CA ASP A 286 12.33 -18.79 -26.94
C ASP A 286 12.35 -18.82 -25.39
N MET A 287 11.43 -18.07 -24.78
CA MET A 287 11.31 -17.99 -23.32
C MET A 287 10.87 -19.29 -22.65
N SER A 288 10.16 -20.18 -23.34
CA SER A 288 9.80 -21.50 -22.80
C SER A 288 11.04 -22.38 -22.66
N ARG A 289 11.92 -22.34 -23.68
CA ARG A 289 13.23 -23.01 -23.63
C ARG A 289 14.11 -22.44 -22.51
N VAL A 290 14.12 -21.11 -22.33
CA VAL A 290 14.88 -20.47 -21.24
C VAL A 290 14.38 -20.96 -19.88
N ALA A 291 13.07 -20.96 -19.66
CA ALA A 291 12.45 -21.46 -18.42
C ALA A 291 12.80 -22.93 -18.15
N GLU A 292 12.75 -23.79 -19.19
CA GLU A 292 13.14 -25.19 -19.08
C GLU A 292 14.62 -25.34 -18.69
N ARG A 293 15.52 -24.56 -19.29
CA ARG A 293 16.95 -24.57 -18.97
C ARG A 293 17.23 -24.12 -17.54
N ILE A 294 16.48 -23.13 -17.03
CA ILE A 294 16.55 -22.71 -15.61
C ILE A 294 16.12 -23.87 -14.70
N ARG A 295 15.02 -24.56 -15.01
CA ARG A 295 14.55 -25.73 -14.25
C ARG A 295 15.58 -26.85 -14.25
N LYS A 296 16.15 -27.17 -15.41
CA LYS A 296 17.20 -28.18 -15.56
C LYS A 296 18.47 -27.83 -14.78
N ALA A 297 18.80 -26.55 -14.67
CA ALA A 297 19.89 -26.07 -13.82
C ALA A 297 19.56 -26.10 -12.31
N GLY A 298 18.33 -26.47 -11.93
CA GLY A 298 17.93 -26.68 -10.55
C GLY A 298 17.27 -25.47 -9.88
N MET A 299 16.76 -24.49 -10.62
CA MET A 299 16.03 -23.34 -10.03
C MET A 299 14.66 -23.18 -10.69
N ARG A 300 13.77 -22.39 -10.07
CA ARG A 300 12.44 -22.08 -10.61
C ARG A 300 12.52 -20.82 -11.46
N PRO A 301 11.91 -20.78 -12.65
CA PRO A 301 11.96 -19.59 -13.51
C PRO A 301 11.06 -18.47 -12.95
N GLY A 302 11.62 -17.27 -12.83
CA GLY A 302 10.87 -16.04 -12.55
C GLY A 302 11.15 -14.97 -13.61
N ILE A 303 10.19 -14.06 -13.82
CA ILE A 303 10.29 -13.01 -14.84
C ILE A 303 9.77 -11.68 -14.31
N TRP A 304 10.39 -10.57 -14.71
CA TRP A 304 9.96 -9.22 -14.36
C TRP A 304 9.01 -8.64 -15.42
N THR A 305 8.08 -7.79 -14.98
CA THR A 305 7.22 -7.00 -15.85
C THR A 305 6.85 -5.65 -15.24
N ARG A 306 6.65 -4.63 -16.10
CA ARG A 306 6.03 -3.34 -15.78
C ARG A 306 4.78 -3.18 -16.64
N PRO A 307 3.63 -3.66 -16.16
CA PRO A 307 2.49 -3.95 -17.04
C PRO A 307 1.77 -2.71 -17.57
N LEU A 308 2.03 -1.54 -16.99
CA LEU A 308 1.46 -0.28 -17.46
C LEU A 308 2.30 0.41 -18.55
N CYS A 309 3.38 -0.23 -19.05
CA CYS A 309 4.08 0.28 -20.22
C CYS A 309 3.18 0.27 -21.46
N GLY A 310 2.84 1.46 -21.96
CA GLY A 310 2.25 1.65 -23.27
C GLY A 310 3.30 1.60 -24.36
N SER A 311 2.88 1.13 -25.54
CA SER A 311 3.70 1.16 -26.75
C SER A 311 3.74 2.58 -27.32
N HIS A 312 4.84 2.91 -28.00
CA HIS A 312 4.96 4.17 -28.75
C HIS A 312 3.92 4.35 -29.87
N ASN A 313 3.30 3.25 -30.33
CA ASN A 313 2.26 3.26 -31.36
C ASN A 313 0.83 3.24 -30.81
N ASP A 314 0.67 3.07 -29.50
CA ASP A 314 -0.66 3.00 -28.91
C ASP A 314 -1.35 4.39 -28.97
N PRO A 315 -2.67 4.43 -29.20
CA PRO A 315 -3.41 5.68 -29.22
C PRO A 315 -3.44 6.32 -27.83
N TYR A 316 -3.34 7.66 -27.79
CA TYR A 316 -3.37 8.44 -26.54
C TYR A 316 -4.64 8.19 -25.69
N SER A 317 -5.75 7.77 -26.32
CA SER A 317 -6.99 7.42 -25.62
C SER A 317 -6.87 6.24 -24.65
N LEU A 318 -5.80 5.45 -24.74
CA LEU A 318 -5.52 4.35 -23.82
C LEU A 318 -4.58 4.75 -22.67
N MET A 319 -4.10 6.00 -22.65
CA MET A 319 -3.06 6.43 -21.72
C MET A 319 -3.62 7.26 -20.59
N LEU A 320 -2.96 7.17 -19.43
CA LEU A 320 -3.14 8.16 -18.38
C LEU A 320 -2.71 9.54 -18.91
N PRO A 321 -3.39 10.62 -18.50
CA PRO A 321 -3.10 11.96 -18.97
C PRO A 321 -1.68 12.40 -18.57
N LEU A 322 -1.03 13.25 -19.37
CA LEU A 322 0.26 13.80 -18.95
C LEU A 322 0.08 14.72 -17.73
N VAL A 323 0.78 14.41 -16.64
CA VAL A 323 0.86 15.23 -15.42
C VAL A 323 2.31 15.60 -15.16
N LYS A 324 2.55 16.56 -14.27
CA LYS A 324 3.92 16.93 -13.88
C LYS A 324 4.67 15.70 -13.35
N GLY A 325 5.83 15.40 -13.93
CA GLY A 325 6.63 14.21 -13.59
C GLY A 325 6.37 12.99 -14.48
N ARG A 326 5.33 12.99 -15.33
CA ARG A 326 5.10 11.95 -16.34
C ARG A 326 5.77 12.33 -17.66
N ASP A 327 6.58 11.44 -18.20
CA ASP A 327 7.31 11.62 -19.45
C ASP A 327 6.47 11.15 -20.65
N ALA A 328 6.30 12.00 -21.65
CA ALA A 328 5.57 11.67 -22.87
C ALA A 328 6.25 10.57 -23.70
N GLN A 329 7.55 10.31 -23.52
CA GLN A 329 8.25 9.21 -24.17
C GLN A 329 7.93 7.84 -23.52
N ARG A 330 7.30 7.85 -22.33
CA ARG A 330 6.92 6.67 -21.55
C ARG A 330 5.41 6.68 -21.32
N PRO A 331 4.60 6.42 -22.36
CA PRO A 331 3.15 6.49 -22.27
C PRO A 331 2.63 5.41 -21.32
N VAL A 332 1.96 5.80 -20.24
CA VAL A 332 1.47 4.87 -19.21
C VAL A 332 0.03 4.48 -19.53
N LEU A 333 -0.26 3.18 -19.67
CA LEU A 333 -1.62 2.68 -19.88
C LEU A 333 -2.52 3.05 -18.69
N ASP A 334 -3.74 3.48 -18.98
CA ASP A 334 -4.76 3.75 -17.96
C ASP A 334 -5.47 2.45 -17.52
N PRO A 335 -5.23 1.95 -16.29
CA PRO A 335 -5.85 0.72 -15.81
C PRO A 335 -7.35 0.85 -15.50
N THR A 336 -7.95 2.05 -15.64
CA THR A 336 -9.41 2.23 -15.55
C THR A 336 -10.14 1.85 -16.84
N ILE A 337 -9.39 1.68 -17.95
CA ILE A 337 -9.92 1.26 -19.24
C ILE A 337 -9.92 -0.28 -19.32
N PRO A 338 -11.08 -0.93 -19.55
CA PRO A 338 -11.16 -2.39 -19.58
C PRO A 338 -10.21 -3.07 -20.58
N GLU A 339 -10.00 -2.46 -21.76
CA GLU A 339 -9.07 -2.96 -22.78
C GLU A 339 -7.63 -3.08 -22.24
N ASN A 340 -7.18 -2.09 -21.46
CA ASN A 340 -5.86 -2.14 -20.85
C ASN A 340 -5.75 -3.24 -19.79
N LEU A 341 -6.81 -3.48 -19.01
CA LEU A 341 -6.84 -4.59 -18.05
C LEU A 341 -6.79 -5.95 -18.74
N GLU A 342 -7.49 -6.11 -19.87
CA GLU A 342 -7.42 -7.32 -20.68
C GLU A 342 -6.02 -7.54 -21.23
N ARG A 343 -5.39 -6.50 -21.80
CA ARG A 343 -4.00 -6.54 -22.26
C ARG A 343 -3.03 -6.97 -21.15
N ILE A 344 -3.16 -6.40 -19.96
CA ILE A 344 -2.35 -6.78 -18.80
C ILE A 344 -2.60 -8.24 -18.43
N SER A 345 -3.86 -8.69 -18.41
CA SER A 345 -4.19 -10.09 -18.14
C SER A 345 -3.57 -11.05 -19.17
N GLU A 346 -3.51 -10.67 -20.45
CA GLU A 346 -2.86 -11.46 -21.50
C GLU A 346 -1.35 -11.60 -21.26
N LEU A 347 -0.66 -10.56 -20.76
CA LEU A 347 0.76 -10.68 -20.40
C LEU A 347 1.00 -11.81 -19.39
N PHE A 348 0.17 -11.92 -18.36
CA PHE A 348 0.30 -13.01 -17.38
C PHE A 348 -0.02 -14.39 -17.97
N LYS A 349 -0.96 -14.48 -18.92
CA LYS A 349 -1.22 -15.73 -19.65
C LYS A 349 -0.02 -16.13 -20.51
N VAL A 350 0.63 -15.17 -21.17
CA VAL A 350 1.86 -15.38 -21.94
C VAL A 350 2.98 -15.90 -21.02
N TYR A 351 3.23 -15.26 -19.88
CA TYR A 351 4.27 -15.70 -18.95
C TYR A 351 4.02 -17.11 -18.40
N ASN A 352 2.76 -17.42 -18.11
CA ASN A 352 2.37 -18.76 -17.70
C ASN A 352 2.56 -19.77 -18.85
N SER A 353 2.26 -19.41 -20.09
CA SER A 353 2.49 -20.27 -21.27
C SER A 353 3.96 -20.58 -21.51
N TRP A 354 4.85 -19.64 -21.17
CA TRP A 354 6.31 -19.84 -21.16
C TRP A 354 6.80 -20.61 -19.93
N CYS A 355 5.90 -21.09 -19.07
CA CYS A 355 6.21 -21.83 -17.87
C CYS A 355 7.04 -21.04 -16.84
N TYR A 356 6.72 -19.76 -16.61
CA TYR A 356 7.29 -19.00 -15.48
C TYR A 356 6.42 -19.13 -14.22
N ASP A 357 7.05 -19.41 -13.08
CA ASP A 357 6.35 -19.68 -11.81
C ASP A 357 6.19 -18.43 -10.94
N LEU A 358 6.93 -17.37 -11.25
CA LEU A 358 6.95 -16.11 -10.52
C LEU A 358 6.98 -14.94 -11.50
N VAL A 359 6.14 -13.95 -11.25
CA VAL A 359 6.18 -12.68 -11.95
C VAL A 359 6.51 -11.57 -10.94
N LYS A 360 7.65 -10.91 -11.12
CA LYS A 360 8.00 -9.68 -10.39
C LYS A 360 7.33 -8.50 -11.09
N PHE A 361 6.27 -8.01 -10.49
CA PHE A 361 5.46 -6.89 -10.96
C PHE A 361 5.96 -5.58 -10.35
N ASP A 362 6.25 -4.58 -11.17
CA ASP A 362 6.99 -3.39 -10.74
C ASP A 362 6.39 -2.07 -11.24
N PHE A 363 6.83 -0.95 -10.65
CA PHE A 363 6.56 0.45 -11.00
C PHE A 363 5.11 0.97 -10.94
N THR A 364 4.09 0.15 -10.74
CA THR A 364 2.69 0.62 -10.90
C THR A 364 2.29 1.78 -10.00
N SER A 365 2.82 1.86 -8.77
CA SER A 365 2.60 3.01 -7.91
C SER A 365 3.15 4.30 -8.56
N PHE A 366 4.41 4.27 -8.99
CA PHE A 366 5.02 5.41 -9.69
C PHE A 366 4.29 5.73 -11.00
N ASP A 367 3.94 4.72 -11.79
CA ASP A 367 3.24 4.88 -13.07
C ASP A 367 1.90 5.59 -12.90
N ILE A 368 1.10 5.19 -11.90
CA ILE A 368 -0.22 5.77 -11.63
C ILE A 368 -0.09 7.19 -11.08
N PHE A 369 0.80 7.40 -10.11
CA PHE A 369 0.85 8.64 -9.32
C PHE A 369 1.85 9.68 -9.82
N GLY A 370 2.84 9.28 -10.62
CA GLY A 370 3.94 10.13 -11.10
C GLY A 370 4.91 10.55 -9.99
N LYS A 371 4.90 9.85 -8.85
CA LYS A 371 5.73 10.13 -7.67
C LYS A 371 6.20 8.86 -7.01
N TRP A 372 7.37 8.93 -6.39
CA TRP A 372 7.81 7.93 -5.42
C TRP A 372 7.15 8.17 -4.07
N GLY A 373 6.96 7.12 -3.26
CA GLY A 373 6.39 7.20 -1.92
C GLY A 373 7.03 8.28 -1.03
N PHE A 374 8.36 8.41 -1.03
CA PHE A 374 9.04 9.45 -0.25
C PHE A 374 8.70 10.88 -0.72
N GLU A 375 8.41 11.07 -2.01
CA GLU A 375 7.96 12.35 -2.56
C GLU A 375 6.52 12.63 -2.18
N MET A 376 5.67 11.60 -2.16
CA MET A 376 4.28 11.73 -1.68
C MET A 376 4.24 12.20 -0.22
N MET A 377 5.11 11.64 0.61
CA MET A 377 5.25 11.99 2.03
C MET A 377 5.77 13.41 2.20
N ARG A 378 6.86 13.76 1.52
CA ARG A 378 7.46 15.11 1.56
C ARG A 378 6.47 16.20 1.15
N ASP A 379 5.70 15.94 0.09
CA ASP A 379 4.79 16.93 -0.50
C ASP A 379 3.40 16.93 0.15
N GLY A 380 3.08 15.95 1.01
CA GLY A 380 1.75 15.78 1.59
C GLY A 380 0.67 15.45 0.54
N ALA A 381 1.05 14.84 -0.58
CA ALA A 381 0.17 14.62 -1.72
C ALA A 381 0.52 13.33 -2.48
N ILE A 382 -0.48 12.44 -2.61
CA ILE A 382 -0.32 11.11 -3.21
C ILE A 382 0.01 11.16 -4.71
N SER A 383 -0.58 12.10 -5.46
CA SER A 383 -0.28 12.28 -6.88
C SER A 383 0.39 13.62 -7.15
N SER A 384 1.02 13.74 -8.32
CA SER A 384 1.30 15.05 -8.90
C SER A 384 0.00 15.75 -9.28
N SER A 385 -0.07 17.05 -9.02
CA SER A 385 -1.12 17.96 -9.49
C SER A 385 -0.94 18.32 -10.96
#